data_AF-A0A150P0C6-F1
#
_entry.id   AF-A0A150P0C6-F1
#
_cell.length_a   1.000
_cell.length_b   1.000
_cell.length_c   1.000
_cell.angle_alpha   90.00
_cell.angle_beta   90.00
_cell.angle_gamma   90.00
#
_symmetry.space_group_name_H-M   'P 1'
#
loop_
_entity.id
_entity.type
_entity.pdbx_description
1 polymer ?
#
loop_
_entity_poly.entity_id
_entity_poly.type
_entity_poly.pdbx_seq_one_letter_code
_entity_poly.pdbx_strand_id
1 'polypeptide(L)'
;MGKDEPPEKHDKPAPAATQDVVFIHSPVEQGEGFRVIRSREDRIEVGELRPTEHGRPLTGELVKLTQRSEHARLFDVEVLLPAPRAAEPPRSGPAQVATDAYRTNWEAIFGPREENKLAN
;
A
#
# COMPACT_ATOMS: atom_id res chain seq x y z
N MET A 1 20.29 22.43 55.84
CA MET A 1 20.09 22.63 54.39
C MET A 1 20.58 21.38 53.69
N GLY A 2 19.79 20.83 52.77
CA GLY A 2 20.09 19.59 52.05
C GLY A 2 18.90 18.63 52.09
N LYS A 3 17.91 18.85 51.23
CA LYS A 3 16.93 17.81 50.89
C LYS A 3 17.37 17.26 49.54
N ASP A 4 17.78 15.99 49.54
CA ASP A 4 17.97 15.19 48.34
C ASP A 4 16.60 14.98 47.69
N GLU A 5 16.39 15.65 46.56
CA GLU A 5 15.21 15.47 45.72
C GLU A 5 15.63 14.63 44.49
N PRO A 6 15.05 13.43 44.30
CA PRO A 6 15.48 12.53 43.22
C PRO A 6 15.01 13.10 41.87
N PRO A 7 15.79 12.92 40.78
CA PRO A 7 15.41 13.45 39.48
C PRO A 7 14.16 12.72 38.97
N GLU A 8 13.11 13.51 38.67
CA GLU A 8 11.90 13.03 38.00
C GLU A 8 12.28 12.35 36.68
N LYS A 9 11.90 11.08 36.54
CA LYS A 9 11.99 10.38 35.27
C LYS A 9 11.00 11.02 34.30
N HIS A 10 11.51 11.77 33.35
CA HIS A 10 10.74 12.14 32.16
C HIS A 10 10.42 10.85 31.39
N ASP A 11 9.20 10.33 31.58
CA ASP A 11 8.63 9.36 30.64
C ASP A 11 8.53 10.04 29.28
N LYS A 12 9.40 9.60 28.37
CA LYS A 12 9.37 9.99 26.97
C LYS A 12 7.99 9.61 26.42
N PRO A 13 7.19 10.56 25.88
CA PRO A 13 5.89 10.22 25.36
C PRO A 13 6.05 9.19 24.24
N ALA A 14 5.27 8.12 24.32
CA ALA A 14 5.19 7.10 23.27
C ALA A 14 4.93 7.78 21.92
N PRO A 15 5.55 7.32 20.81
CA PRO A 15 5.36 7.94 19.51
C PRO A 15 3.87 7.99 19.19
N ALA A 16 3.37 9.18 18.89
CA ALA A 16 1.97 9.41 18.56
C ALA A 16 1.58 8.46 17.43
N ALA A 17 0.48 7.71 17.61
CA ALA A 17 -0.07 6.88 16.55
C ALA A 17 -0.27 7.76 15.31
N THR A 18 0.38 7.39 14.20
CA THR A 18 0.32 8.11 12.94
C THR A 18 -1.14 8.19 12.50
N GLN A 19 -1.74 9.37 12.62
CA GLN A 19 -3.16 9.55 12.30
C GLN A 19 -3.35 9.55 10.78
N ASP A 20 -4.33 8.79 10.31
CA ASP A 20 -4.76 8.75 8.92
C ASP A 20 -6.14 9.42 8.80
N VAL A 21 -6.16 10.61 8.23
CA VAL A 21 -7.32 11.50 8.24
C VAL A 21 -7.56 12.06 6.86
N VAL A 22 -8.81 12.09 6.44
CA VAL A 22 -9.24 12.68 5.17
C VAL A 22 -10.22 13.83 5.39
N PHE A 23 -10.01 14.92 4.67
CA PHE A 23 -10.89 16.08 4.59
C PHE A 23 -11.57 16.12 3.22
N ILE A 24 -12.90 16.18 3.23
CA ILE A 24 -13.71 16.31 2.00
C ILE A 24 -13.80 17.79 1.61
N HIS A 25 -13.25 18.13 0.43
CA HIS A 25 -13.19 19.51 -0.03
C HIS A 25 -14.41 19.90 -0.89
N SER A 26 -14.51 19.33 -2.10
CA SER A 26 -15.51 19.71 -3.11
C SER A 26 -15.93 18.51 -3.95
N PRO A 27 -17.15 18.50 -4.53
CA PRO A 27 -17.52 17.49 -5.53
C PRO A 27 -16.59 17.54 -6.76
N VAL A 28 -16.52 16.43 -7.50
CA VAL A 28 -15.86 16.38 -8.82
C VAL A 28 -16.78 16.97 -9.90
N GLU A 29 -16.20 17.51 -10.98
CA GLU A 29 -16.97 18.19 -12.04
C GLU A 29 -17.82 17.24 -12.89
N GLN A 30 -17.35 16.01 -13.11
CA GLN A 30 -18.07 15.02 -13.89
C GLN A 30 -18.12 13.69 -13.12
N GLY A 31 -19.34 13.27 -12.79
CA GLY A 31 -19.63 11.99 -12.14
C GLY A 31 -19.78 12.08 -10.61
N GLU A 32 -19.89 10.93 -9.99
CA GLU A 32 -20.00 10.80 -8.54
C GLU A 32 -18.62 10.78 -7.88
N GLY A 33 -18.45 11.59 -6.83
CA GLY A 33 -17.24 11.62 -6.02
C GLY A 33 -16.90 12.99 -5.45
N PHE A 34 -15.83 13.01 -4.65
CA PHE A 34 -15.33 14.22 -3.99
C PHE A 34 -13.82 14.33 -4.13
N ARG A 35 -13.33 15.55 -4.34
CA ARG A 35 -11.92 15.91 -4.18
C ARG A 35 -11.61 15.97 -2.69
N VAL A 36 -10.50 15.33 -2.30
CA VAL A 36 -10.12 15.17 -0.90
C VAL A 36 -8.66 15.53 -0.66
N ILE A 37 -8.38 15.91 0.58
CA ILE A 37 -7.02 16.10 1.11
C ILE A 37 -6.85 15.09 2.23
N ARG A 38 -5.81 14.25 2.17
CA ARG A 38 -5.54 13.22 3.17
C ARG A 38 -4.18 13.44 3.81
N SER A 39 -4.12 13.27 5.13
CA SER A 39 -2.90 13.27 5.92
C SER A 39 -2.63 11.86 6.42
N ARG A 40 -1.47 11.29 6.08
CA ARG A 40 -1.02 9.96 6.55
C ARG A 40 0.49 9.87 6.48
N GLU A 41 1.13 9.06 7.32
CA GLU A 41 2.59 8.78 7.23
C GLU A 41 3.44 10.05 7.06
N ASP A 42 3.11 11.11 7.79
CA ASP A 42 3.77 12.43 7.74
C ASP A 42 3.77 13.10 6.34
N ARG A 43 2.83 12.73 5.46
CA ARG A 43 2.62 13.36 4.15
C ARG A 43 1.17 13.77 3.94
N ILE A 44 1.01 14.77 3.06
CA ILE A 44 -0.29 15.23 2.57
C ILE A 44 -0.48 14.75 1.13
N GLU A 45 -1.58 14.06 0.87
CA GLU A 45 -1.99 13.57 -0.44
C GLU A 45 -3.25 14.31 -0.90
N VAL A 46 -3.34 14.59 -2.20
CA VAL A 46 -4.55 15.10 -2.85
C VAL A 46 -5.09 14.02 -3.77
N GLY A 47 -6.38 13.76 -3.70
CA GLY A 47 -7.00 12.69 -4.49
C GLY A 47 -8.49 12.85 -4.67
N GLU A 48 -9.12 11.80 -5.17
CA GLU A 48 -10.55 11.70 -5.34
C GLU A 48 -11.10 10.50 -4.55
N LEU A 49 -12.17 10.72 -3.81
CA LEU A 49 -12.96 9.68 -3.15
C LEU A 49 -14.18 9.36 -4.03
N ARG A 50 -14.37 8.09 -4.35
CA ARG A 50 -15.53 7.60 -5.11
C ARG A 50 -16.29 6.53 -4.31
N PRO A 51 -17.62 6.47 -4.42
CA PRO A 51 -18.39 5.38 -3.84
C PRO A 51 -18.04 4.05 -4.53
N THR A 52 -18.10 2.96 -3.77
CA THR A 52 -17.88 1.62 -4.30
C THR A 52 -19.14 1.09 -4.97
N GLU A 53 -19.01 0.58 -6.19
CA GLU A 53 -20.10 -0.04 -6.95
C GLU A 53 -19.82 -1.53 -7.17
N HIS A 54 -20.83 -2.38 -6.94
CA HIS A 54 -20.71 -3.80 -7.22
C HIS A 54 -20.46 -4.06 -8.71
N GLY A 55 -19.51 -4.94 -9.02
CA GLY A 55 -19.14 -5.27 -10.39
C GLY A 55 -18.22 -4.25 -11.09
N ARG A 56 -17.96 -3.08 -10.48
CA ARG A 56 -16.95 -2.14 -10.98
C ARG A 56 -15.57 -2.42 -10.37
N PRO A 57 -14.50 -2.26 -11.16
CA PRO A 57 -13.14 -2.39 -10.64
C PRO A 57 -12.81 -1.26 -9.66
N LEU A 58 -12.02 -1.58 -8.64
CA LEU A 58 -11.48 -0.61 -7.70
C LEU A 58 -10.28 0.10 -8.33
N THR A 59 -10.25 1.42 -8.24
CA THR A 59 -9.11 2.25 -8.63
C THR A 59 -8.51 2.85 -7.36
N GLY A 60 -7.28 2.47 -7.03
CA GLY A 60 -6.63 2.92 -5.79
C GLY A 60 -6.99 2.06 -4.58
N GLU A 61 -7.06 2.69 -3.40
CA GLU A 61 -7.31 2.03 -2.10
C GLU A 61 -8.82 1.89 -1.83
N LEU A 62 -9.23 0.78 -1.22
CA LEU A 62 -10.56 0.65 -0.61
C LEU A 62 -10.48 1.08 0.85
N VAL A 63 -11.28 2.07 1.22
CA VAL A 63 -11.27 2.64 2.57
C VAL A 63 -12.67 2.66 3.19
N LYS A 64 -12.70 2.55 4.51
CA LYS A 64 -13.86 2.85 5.33
C LYS A 64 -13.63 4.15 6.07
N LEU A 65 -14.64 5.01 6.06
CA LEU A 65 -14.58 6.34 6.66
C LEU A 65 -15.43 6.39 7.92
N THR A 66 -14.87 6.92 9.00
CA THR A 66 -15.60 7.21 10.24
C THR A 66 -15.56 8.71 10.49
N GLN A 67 -16.72 9.36 10.56
CA GLN A 67 -16.79 10.80 10.74
C GLN A 67 -16.28 11.21 12.12
N ARG A 68 -15.43 12.24 12.17
CA ARG A 68 -14.98 12.84 13.44
C ARG A 68 -16.00 13.83 13.98
N SER A 69 -16.09 13.91 15.30
CA SER A 69 -16.95 14.89 15.99
C SER A 69 -16.47 16.34 15.80
N GLU A 70 -15.19 16.54 15.53
CA GLU A 70 -14.54 17.84 15.40
C GLU A 70 -15.07 18.65 14.19
N HIS A 71 -15.39 17.99 13.07
CA HIS A 71 -15.83 18.67 11.85
C HIS A 71 -16.62 17.75 10.92
N ALA A 72 -17.69 18.27 10.31
CA ALA A 72 -18.60 17.50 9.46
C ALA A 72 -17.98 16.90 8.18
N ARG A 73 -16.83 17.44 7.75
CA ARG A 73 -16.10 17.00 6.55
C ARG A 73 -14.81 16.25 6.85
N LEU A 74 -14.56 15.92 8.11
CA LEU A 74 -13.33 15.27 8.56
C LEU A 74 -13.61 13.83 8.98
N PHE A 75 -12.82 12.90 8.48
CA PHE A 75 -13.03 11.47 8.68
C PHE A 75 -11.72 10.75 8.99
N ASP A 76 -11.78 9.79 9.91
CA ASP A 76 -10.74 8.78 10.08
C ASP A 76 -10.80 7.76 8.95
N VAL A 77 -9.64 7.35 8.48
CA VAL A 77 -9.49 6.41 7.36
C VAL A 77 -9.03 5.05 7.88
N GLU A 78 -9.81 4.02 7.59
CA GLU A 78 -9.44 2.61 7.77
C GLU A 78 -9.25 1.99 6.38
N VAL A 79 -8.01 1.59 6.03
CA VAL A 79 -7.72 0.95 4.74
C VAL A 79 -8.11 -0.52 4.80
N LEU A 80 -9.12 -0.91 4.01
CA LEU A 80 -9.59 -2.30 3.90
C LEU A 80 -8.84 -3.09 2.82
N LEU A 81 -8.45 -2.41 1.73
CA LEU A 81 -7.63 -2.97 0.66
C LEU A 81 -6.63 -1.92 0.16
N PRO A 82 -5.32 -2.20 0.18
CA PRO A 82 -4.33 -1.28 -0.35
C PRO A 82 -4.43 -1.19 -1.88
N ALA A 83 -3.97 -0.08 -2.44
CA ALA A 83 -3.90 0.09 -3.89
C ALA A 83 -3.02 -1.00 -4.51
N PRO A 84 -3.34 -1.48 -5.72
CA PRO A 84 -2.45 -2.36 -6.45
C PRO A 84 -1.09 -1.69 -6.58
N ARG A 85 -0.03 -2.37 -6.13
CA ARG A 85 1.34 -1.91 -6.35
C ARG A 85 1.53 -1.80 -7.87
N ALA A 86 2.05 -0.67 -8.34
CA ALA A 86 2.38 -0.49 -9.75
C ALA A 86 3.14 -1.73 -10.23
N ALA A 87 2.65 -2.34 -11.31
CA ALA A 87 3.27 -3.53 -11.87
C ALA A 87 4.76 -3.25 -12.09
N GLU A 88 5.62 -4.19 -11.71
CA GLU A 88 7.04 -4.11 -12.04
C GLU A 88 7.19 -3.82 -13.53
N PRO A 89 8.19 -3.01 -13.94
CA PRO A 89 8.38 -2.67 -15.33
C PRO A 89 8.38 -3.96 -16.17
N PRO A 90 7.69 -3.97 -17.32
CA PRO A 90 7.56 -5.17 -18.14
C PRO A 90 8.96 -5.72 -18.38
N ARG A 91 9.18 -6.98 -17.99
CA ARG A 91 10.46 -7.66 -18.22
C ARG A 91 10.69 -7.65 -19.73
N SER A 92 11.87 -7.18 -20.16
CA SER A 92 12.19 -7.11 -21.58
C SER A 92 12.30 -8.53 -22.17
N GLY A 93 11.65 -8.75 -23.31
CA GLY A 93 11.67 -10.01 -24.03
C GLY A 93 10.26 -10.52 -24.40
N PRO A 94 10.18 -11.57 -25.24
CA PRO A 94 8.92 -12.25 -25.51
C PRO A 94 8.28 -12.77 -24.22
N ALA A 95 6.95 -12.79 -24.17
CA ALA A 95 6.23 -13.32 -23.02
C ALA A 95 6.67 -14.76 -22.72
N GLN A 96 7.36 -14.98 -21.58
CA GLN A 96 7.66 -16.32 -21.09
C GLN A 96 6.40 -16.88 -20.42
N VAL A 97 5.62 -17.64 -21.18
CA VAL A 97 4.44 -18.39 -20.69
C VAL A 97 4.81 -19.65 -19.90
N ALA A 98 6.10 -19.99 -19.87
CA ALA A 98 6.63 -21.07 -19.06
C ALA A 98 7.08 -20.54 -17.69
N THR A 99 6.68 -21.20 -16.61
CA THR A 99 7.28 -20.98 -15.30
C THR A 99 8.72 -21.50 -15.29
N ASP A 100 9.57 -20.96 -14.41
CA ASP A 100 10.95 -21.45 -14.25
C ASP A 100 10.98 -22.94 -13.90
N ALA A 101 10.01 -23.41 -13.10
CA ALA A 101 9.84 -24.82 -12.77
C ALA A 101 9.52 -25.68 -14.01
N TYR A 102 8.64 -25.20 -14.90
CA TYR A 102 8.33 -25.89 -16.15
C TYR A 102 9.56 -25.98 -17.05
N ARG A 103 10.31 -24.87 -17.22
CA ARG A 103 11.52 -24.86 -18.07
C ARG A 103 12.63 -25.75 -17.49
N THR A 104 12.83 -25.73 -16.17
CA THR A 104 13.83 -26.57 -15.50
C THR A 104 13.53 -28.05 -15.68
N ASN A 105 12.26 -28.47 -15.51
CA ASN A 105 11.88 -29.86 -15.72
C ASN A 105 11.96 -30.26 -17.20
N TRP A 106 11.65 -29.35 -18.11
CA TRP A 106 11.80 -29.59 -19.55
C TRP A 106 13.26 -29.78 -19.95
N GLU A 107 14.17 -28.93 -19.49
CA GLU A 107 15.63 -29.06 -19.68
C GLU A 107 16.18 -30.35 -19.06
N ALA A 108 15.63 -30.79 -17.92
CA ALA A 108 16.04 -32.06 -17.32
C ALA A 108 15.68 -33.29 -18.18
N ILE A 109 14.57 -33.23 -18.93
CA ILE A 109 14.07 -34.34 -19.75
C ILE A 109 14.62 -34.28 -21.18
N PHE A 110 14.67 -33.08 -21.77
CA PHE A 110 14.95 -32.86 -23.19
C PHE A 110 16.18 -31.98 -23.44
N GLY A 111 16.80 -31.45 -22.39
CA GLY A 111 18.00 -30.63 -22.51
C GLY A 111 19.22 -31.45 -22.94
N PRO A 112 20.28 -30.77 -23.40
CA PRO A 112 21.49 -31.42 -23.86
C PRO A 112 22.11 -32.22 -22.71
N ARG A 113 22.27 -33.52 -22.92
CA ARG A 113 22.97 -34.38 -21.98
C ARG A 113 24.45 -33.99 -22.02
N GLU A 114 25.00 -33.51 -20.92
CA GLU A 114 26.45 -33.32 -20.83
C GLU A 114 27.11 -34.69 -21.07
N GLU A 115 27.85 -34.80 -22.17
CA GLU A 115 28.75 -35.90 -22.42
C GLU A 115 29.81 -35.87 -21.33
N ASN A 116 29.59 -36.67 -20.29
CA ASN A 116 30.62 -37.01 -19.33
C ASN A 116 31.75 -37.71 -20.11
N LYS A 117 32.77 -36.94 -20.49
CA LYS A 117 34.08 -37.46 -20.87
C LYS A 117 34.66 -38.14 -19.63
N LEU A 118 34.22 -39.36 -19.38
CA LEU A 118 34.90 -40.29 -18.50
C LEU A 118 36.25 -40.56 -19.15
N ALA A 119 37.27 -39.97 -18.54
CA ALA A 119 38.66 -40.32 -18.75
C ALA A 119 38.85 -41.83 -18.49
N ASN A 120 39.19 -42.56 -19.55
CA ASN A 120 40.25 -43.58 -19.55
C ASN A 120 40.58 -44.00 -20.98
#